data_AF-M1MI12-F1
#
_entry.id   AF-M1MI12-F1
#
_cell.length_a   1.000
_cell.length_b   1.000
_cell.length_c   1.000
_cell.angle_alpha   90.00
_cell.angle_beta   90.00
_cell.angle_gamma   90.00
#
_symmetry.space_group_name_H-M   'P 1'
#
loop_
_entity.id
_entity.type
_entity.pdbx_description
1 polymer ?
#
loop_
_entity_poly.entity_id
_entity_poly.type
_entity_poly.pdbx_seq_one_letter_code
_entity_poly.pdbx_strand_id
1 'polypeptide(L)'
;MKNLKYFVLITDIGFVIYWFITLFHLIPENLLFKDYTNPILFAWNWSFFPLDMAISITGFLGLYLYRKKSILWKKISLISLVLTVCSGLQAISFWLIRYDFDPIWWIFNSYLLIYPLFFIKGLLIDNCERC
;
A
#
# COMPACT_ATOMS: atom_id res chain seq x y z
N MET A 1 -1.25 -8.67 16.17
CA MET A 1 -2.31 -8.87 15.15
C MET A 1 -3.49 -7.91 15.22
N LYS A 2 -4.04 -7.58 16.41
CA LYS A 2 -5.20 -6.65 16.47
C LYS A 2 -4.93 -5.34 15.71
N ASN A 3 -3.78 -4.71 15.92
CA ASN A 3 -3.47 -3.43 15.27
C ASN A 3 -3.13 -3.59 13.79
N LEU A 4 -2.25 -4.53 13.41
CA LEU A 4 -1.87 -4.80 12.01
C LEU A 4 -3.09 -5.00 11.10
N LYS A 5 -4.12 -5.72 11.58
CA LYS A 5 -5.35 -5.94 10.83
C LYS A 5 -6.02 -4.63 10.41
N TYR A 6 -6.08 -3.64 11.29
CA TYR A 6 -6.72 -2.36 10.97
C TYR A 6 -5.93 -1.58 9.94
N PHE A 7 -4.59 -1.53 10.07
CA PHE A 7 -3.73 -0.87 9.09
C PHE A 7 -3.87 -1.50 7.70
N VAL A 8 -3.79 -2.83 7.60
CA VAL A 8 -3.98 -3.55 6.33
C VAL A 8 -5.37 -3.28 5.75
N LEU A 9 -6.44 -3.39 6.56
CA LEU A 9 -7.79 -3.15 6.05
C LEU A 9 -7.99 -1.71 5.56
N ILE A 10 -7.54 -0.71 6.32
CA ILE A 10 -7.72 0.70 5.96
C ILE A 10 -6.92 1.00 4.68
N THR A 11 -5.67 0.56 4.61
CA THR A 11 -4.81 0.79 3.43
C THR A 11 -5.36 0.08 2.20
N ASP A 12 -5.66 -1.21 2.29
CA ASP A 12 -6.07 -2.03 1.14
C ASP A 12 -7.46 -1.64 0.62
N ILE A 13 -8.40 -1.34 1.52
CA ILE A 13 -9.70 -0.79 1.12
C ILE A 13 -9.50 0.58 0.48
N GLY A 14 -8.60 1.41 1.02
CA GLY A 14 -8.21 2.69 0.44
C GLY A 14 -7.71 2.55 -1.00
N PHE A 15 -6.81 1.60 -1.27
CA PHE A 15 -6.33 1.32 -2.62
C PHE A 15 -7.45 0.87 -3.55
N VAL A 16 -8.30 -0.06 -3.12
CA VAL A 16 -9.42 -0.54 -3.94
C VAL A 16 -10.39 0.60 -4.26
N ILE A 17 -10.73 1.43 -3.28
CA ILE A 17 -11.62 2.59 -3.48
C ILE A 17 -10.97 3.61 -4.42
N TYR A 18 -9.70 3.95 -4.19
CA TYR A 18 -8.95 4.89 -5.03
C TYR A 18 -8.95 4.42 -6.48
N TRP A 19 -8.53 3.17 -6.74
CA TRP A 19 -8.46 2.64 -8.09
C TRP A 19 -9.84 2.45 -8.73
N PHE A 20 -10.87 2.12 -7.94
CA PHE A 20 -12.24 2.10 -8.43
C PHE A 20 -12.67 3.49 -8.91
N ILE A 21 -12.46 4.54 -8.10
CA ILE A 21 -12.77 5.92 -8.48
C ILE A 21 -11.99 6.34 -9.73
N THR A 22 -10.70 6.00 -9.80
CA THR A 22 -9.80 6.35 -10.92
C THR A 22 -10.20 5.64 -12.22
N LEU A 23 -10.52 4.35 -12.17
CA LEU A 23 -10.92 3.57 -13.36
C LEU A 23 -12.26 4.00 -13.94
N PHE A 24 -13.22 4.36 -13.08
CA PHE A 24 -14.57 4.74 -13.49
C PHE A 24 -14.74 6.25 -13.66
N HIS A 25 -13.67 7.04 -13.52
CA HIS A 25 -13.68 8.50 -13.63
C HIS A 25 -14.80 9.15 -12.81
N LEU A 26 -15.04 8.66 -11.59
CA LEU A 26 -16.19 9.07 -10.76
C LEU A 26 -16.04 10.48 -10.18
N ILE A 27 -14.83 11.05 -10.24
CA ILE A 27 -14.47 12.37 -9.71
C ILE A 27 -13.70 13.12 -10.82
N PRO A 28 -13.76 14.47 -10.86
CA PRO A 28 -12.97 15.27 -11.79
C PRO A 28 -11.50 14.86 -11.86
N GLU A 29 -10.97 14.80 -13.07
CA GLU A 29 -9.63 14.27 -13.37
C GLU A 29 -8.50 14.99 -12.61
N ASN A 30 -8.68 16.29 -12.35
CA ASN A 30 -7.73 17.10 -11.60
C ASN A 30 -7.62 16.72 -10.11
N LEU A 31 -8.56 15.92 -9.59
CA LEU A 31 -8.56 15.42 -8.21
C LEU A 31 -8.11 13.96 -8.10
N LEU A 32 -8.01 13.22 -9.22
CA LEU A 32 -7.61 11.81 -9.24
C LEU A 32 -6.13 11.67 -8.87
N PHE A 33 -5.28 12.44 -9.54
CA PHE A 33 -3.87 12.56 -9.18
C PHE A 33 -3.29 13.87 -9.71
N LYS A 34 -2.17 14.29 -9.11
CA LYS A 34 -1.53 15.57 -9.42
C LYS A 34 -1.12 15.64 -10.91
N ASP A 35 -1.47 16.75 -11.54
CA ASP A 35 -1.14 17.07 -12.94
C ASP A 35 -1.55 15.98 -13.94
N TYR A 36 -2.82 15.55 -13.86
CA TYR A 36 -3.42 14.51 -14.70
C TYR A 36 -3.14 14.64 -16.21
N THR A 37 -3.04 15.86 -16.72
CA THR A 37 -2.77 16.14 -18.15
C THR A 37 -1.33 15.87 -18.57
N ASN A 38 -0.41 15.66 -17.63
CA ASN A 38 0.97 15.33 -17.94
C ASN A 38 1.08 13.82 -18.24
N PRO A 39 1.41 13.42 -19.48
CA PRO A 39 1.42 12.01 -19.87
C PRO A 39 2.43 11.18 -19.08
N ILE A 40 3.51 11.81 -18.57
CA ILE A 40 4.50 11.13 -17.73
C ILE A 40 3.91 10.84 -16.35
N LEU A 41 3.20 11.79 -15.75
CA LEU A 41 2.58 11.61 -14.43
C LEU A 41 1.38 10.66 -14.50
N PHE A 42 0.64 10.68 -15.61
CA PHE A 42 -0.38 9.68 -15.90
C PHE A 42 0.22 8.27 -15.92
N ALA A 43 1.21 8.00 -16.78
CA ALA A 43 1.81 6.67 -16.88
C ALA A 43 2.47 6.24 -15.57
N TRP A 44 3.09 7.18 -14.86
CA TRP A 44 3.70 6.94 -13.56
C TRP A 44 2.66 6.58 -12.50
N ASN A 45 1.54 7.30 -12.39
CA ASN A 45 0.46 6.96 -11.44
C ASN A 45 -0.12 5.57 -11.77
N TRP A 46 -0.36 5.29 -13.05
CA TRP A 46 -0.85 3.99 -13.51
C TRP A 46 0.10 2.83 -13.24
N SER A 47 1.40 3.08 -13.11
CA SER A 47 2.37 2.06 -12.69
C SER A 47 2.12 1.52 -11.27
N PHE A 48 1.42 2.29 -10.43
CA PHE A 48 1.05 1.85 -9.08
C PHE A 48 -0.12 0.87 -9.09
N PHE A 49 -1.00 0.89 -10.09
CA PHE A 49 -2.17 0.00 -10.13
C PHE A 49 -1.83 -1.48 -9.91
N PRO A 50 -0.94 -2.11 -10.71
CA PRO A 50 -0.61 -3.52 -10.49
C PRO A 50 0.02 -3.78 -9.12
N LEU A 51 0.80 -2.83 -8.60
CA LEU A 51 1.45 -2.94 -7.30
C LEU A 51 0.45 -2.84 -6.15
N ASP A 52 -0.43 -1.85 -6.18
CA ASP A 52 -1.48 -1.62 -5.17
C ASP A 52 -2.51 -2.75 -5.15
N MET A 53 -2.83 -3.33 -6.31
CA MET A 53 -3.65 -4.54 -6.38
C MET A 53 -2.92 -5.74 -5.78
N ALA A 54 -1.61 -5.92 -6.04
CA ALA A 54 -0.83 -6.98 -5.40
C ALA A 54 -0.76 -6.81 -3.87
N ILE A 55 -0.60 -5.57 -3.38
CA ILE A 55 -0.65 -5.24 -1.94
C ILE A 55 -2.00 -5.67 -1.37
N SER A 56 -3.11 -5.26 -2.00
CA SER A 56 -4.46 -5.54 -1.51
C SER A 56 -4.81 -7.03 -1.53
N ILE A 57 -4.44 -7.74 -2.61
CA ILE A 57 -4.65 -9.19 -2.72
C ILE A 57 -3.89 -9.92 -1.62
N THR A 58 -2.61 -9.59 -1.42
CA THR A 58 -1.78 -10.25 -0.40
C THR A 58 -2.21 -9.86 1.01
N GLY A 59 -2.62 -8.62 1.25
CA GLY A 59 -3.11 -8.16 2.55
C GLY A 59 -4.42 -8.86 2.95
N PHE A 60 -5.41 -8.88 2.07
CA PHE A 60 -6.66 -9.62 2.29
C PHE A 60 -6.43 -11.13 2.45
N LEU A 61 -5.55 -11.73 1.64
CA LEU A 61 -5.18 -13.13 1.77
C LEU A 61 -4.51 -13.42 3.11
N GLY A 62 -3.61 -12.54 3.57
CA GLY A 62 -2.97 -12.63 4.88
C GLY A 62 -4.00 -12.63 6.02
N LEU A 63 -4.98 -11.74 5.95
CA LEU A 63 -6.08 -11.68 6.93
C LEU A 63 -6.98 -12.93 6.87
N TYR A 64 -7.27 -13.43 5.68
CA TYR A 64 -8.05 -14.66 5.50
C TYR A 64 -7.33 -15.87 6.11
N LEU A 65 -6.03 -16.05 5.81
CA LEU A 65 -5.21 -17.13 6.36
C LEU A 65 -5.06 -17.03 7.88
N TYR A 66 -4.98 -15.81 8.42
CA TYR A 66 -4.97 -15.57 9.86
C TYR A 66 -6.26 -16.07 10.52
N ARG A 67 -7.43 -15.77 9.93
CA ARG A 67 -8.73 -16.30 10.40
C ARG A 67 -8.80 -17.82 10.34
N LYS A 68 -8.14 -18.44 9.36
CA LYS A 68 -8.03 -19.89 9.21
C LYS A 68 -6.95 -20.53 10.09
N LYS A 69 -6.24 -19.75 10.92
CA LYS A 69 -5.12 -20.20 11.77
C LYS A 69 -3.97 -20.86 10.97
N SER A 70 -3.82 -20.53 9.69
CA SER A 70 -2.74 -21.08 8.86
C SER A 70 -1.43 -20.35 9.09
N ILE A 71 -0.33 -21.06 9.36
CA ILE A 71 1.00 -20.47 9.62
C ILE A 71 1.50 -19.56 8.49
N LEU A 72 1.00 -19.77 7.26
CA LEU A 72 1.34 -18.95 6.09
C LEU A 72 0.89 -17.49 6.20
N TRP A 73 -0.05 -17.18 7.11
CA TRP A 73 -0.56 -15.81 7.28
C TRP A 73 0.57 -14.79 7.51
N LYS A 74 1.61 -15.16 8.26
CA LYS A 74 2.76 -14.29 8.56
C LYS A 74 3.54 -13.95 7.29
N LYS A 75 3.85 -14.97 6.48
CA LYS A 75 4.62 -14.83 5.24
C LYS A 75 3.87 -13.97 4.23
N ILE A 76 2.58 -14.25 4.05
CA ILE A 76 1.73 -13.47 3.13
C ILE A 76 1.56 -12.02 3.61
N SER A 77 1.38 -11.80 4.92
CA SER A 77 1.28 -10.45 5.48
C SER A 77 2.61 -9.69 5.33
N LEU A 78 3.75 -10.38 5.49
CA LEU A 78 5.06 -9.77 5.28
C LEU A 78 5.26 -9.33 3.83
N ILE A 79 4.85 -10.15 2.85
CA ILE A 79 4.88 -9.78 1.43
C ILE A 79 4.06 -8.50 1.20
N SER A 80 2.81 -8.46 1.71
CA SER A 80 1.94 -7.30 1.60
C SER A 80 2.64 -6.04 2.15
N LEU A 81 3.20 -6.11 3.36
CA LEU A 81 3.90 -4.99 3.99
C LEU A 81 5.13 -4.52 3.20
N VAL A 82 5.93 -5.45 2.67
CA VAL A 82 7.10 -5.09 1.85
C VAL A 82 6.67 -4.41 0.55
N LEU A 83 5.63 -4.91 -0.11
CA LEU A 83 5.08 -4.27 -1.30
C LEU A 83 4.55 -2.86 -0.99
N THR A 84 3.91 -2.65 0.17
CA THR A 84 3.48 -1.31 0.62
C THR A 84 4.67 -0.36 0.77
N VAL A 85 5.77 -0.81 1.39
CA VAL A 85 7.02 -0.04 1.50
C VAL A 85 7.55 0.31 0.11
N CYS A 86 7.55 -0.64 -0.83
CA CYS A 86 7.98 -0.40 -2.20
C CYS A 86 7.12 0.66 -2.90
N SER A 87 5.79 0.61 -2.73
CA SER A 87 4.87 1.63 -3.27
C SER A 87 5.17 3.01 -2.70
N GLY A 88 5.22 3.14 -1.37
CA GLY A 88 5.55 4.42 -0.72
C GLY A 88 6.93 4.96 -1.11
N LEU A 89 7.94 4.09 -1.18
CA LEU A 89 9.31 4.47 -1.56
C LEU A 89 9.37 4.96 -3.01
N GLN A 90 8.77 4.22 -3.94
CA GLN A 90 8.69 4.62 -5.35
C GLN A 90 8.10 6.03 -5.49
N ALA A 91 7.05 6.32 -4.72
CA ALA A 91 6.39 7.61 -4.75
C ALA A 91 7.26 8.74 -4.19
N ILE A 92 7.79 8.56 -2.98
CA ILE A 92 8.63 9.58 -2.33
C ILE A 92 9.91 9.84 -3.11
N SER A 93 10.57 8.80 -3.63
CA SER A 93 11.76 8.95 -4.46
C SER A 93 11.47 9.77 -5.72
N PHE A 94 10.35 9.51 -6.39
CA PHE A 94 9.95 10.26 -7.57
C PHE A 94 9.72 11.75 -7.27
N TRP A 95 8.96 12.06 -6.23
CA TRP A 95 8.67 13.45 -5.84
C TRP A 95 9.92 14.20 -5.41
N LEU A 96 10.81 13.55 -4.66
CA LEU A 96 12.08 14.12 -4.24
C LEU A 96 12.96 14.48 -5.43
N ILE A 97 13.09 13.61 -6.43
CA ILE A 97 13.88 13.87 -7.66
C ILE A 97 13.30 15.05 -8.44
N ARG A 98 11.97 15.22 -8.44
CA ARG A 98 11.28 16.32 -9.12
C ARG A 98 11.24 17.63 -8.34
N TYR A 99 11.77 17.66 -7.11
CA TYR A 99 11.67 18.79 -6.19
C TYR A 99 10.22 19.26 -5.95
N ASP A 100 9.28 18.32 -5.93
CA ASP A 100 7.86 18.59 -5.69
C ASP A 100 7.49 18.12 -4.28
N PHE A 101 7.02 19.05 -3.45
CA PHE A 101 6.76 18.85 -2.03
C PHE A 101 5.30 19.06 -1.64
N ASP A 102 4.37 18.71 -2.53
CA ASP A 102 2.94 18.75 -2.23
C ASP A 102 2.60 17.98 -0.93
N PRO A 103 2.11 18.66 0.12
CA PRO A 103 1.91 18.03 1.42
C PRO A 103 0.94 16.87 1.38
N ILE A 104 -0.11 16.94 0.54
CA ILE A 104 -1.14 15.91 0.47
C ILE A 104 -0.52 14.60 -0.03
N TRP A 105 0.19 14.65 -1.15
CA TRP A 105 0.83 13.48 -1.74
C TRP A 105 1.97 12.95 -0.88
N TRP A 106 2.73 13.83 -0.25
CA TRP A 106 3.79 13.42 0.68
C TRP A 106 3.25 12.70 1.90
N ILE A 107 2.14 13.17 2.49
CA ILE A 107 1.55 12.53 3.67
C ILE A 107 1.09 11.11 3.33
N PHE A 108 0.32 10.93 2.25
CA PHE A 108 -0.18 9.60 1.88
C PHE A 108 0.94 8.63 1.54
N ASN A 109 1.92 9.05 0.73
CA ASN A 109 3.02 8.18 0.32
C ASN A 109 4.00 7.89 1.47
N SER A 110 4.22 8.85 2.38
CA SER A 110 5.03 8.62 3.59
C SER A 110 4.33 7.67 4.55
N TYR A 111 3.00 7.74 4.66
CA TYR A 111 2.23 6.76 5.44
C TYR A 111 2.50 5.34 4.94
N LEU A 112 2.38 5.10 3.62
CA LEU A 112 2.65 3.80 3.00
C LEU A 112 4.08 3.31 3.26
N LEU A 113 5.05 4.22 3.28
CA LEU A 113 6.44 3.89 3.57
C LEU A 113 6.67 3.51 5.05
N ILE A 114 6.05 4.26 5.96
CA ILE A 114 6.41 4.25 7.38
C ILE A 114 5.63 3.19 8.17
N TYR A 115 4.31 3.08 7.99
CA TYR A 115 3.51 2.17 8.82
C TYR A 115 3.96 0.71 8.76
N PRO A 116 4.36 0.14 7.61
CA PRO A 116 4.73 -1.27 7.54
C PRO A 116 5.98 -1.60 8.37
N LEU A 117 6.92 -0.66 8.49
CA LEU A 117 8.18 -0.83 9.21
C LEU A 117 7.96 -1.17 10.69
N PHE A 118 6.90 -0.63 11.30
CA PHE A 118 6.54 -0.94 12.68
C PHE A 118 6.06 -2.39 12.88
N PHE A 119 5.57 -3.04 11.82
CA PHE A 119 5.01 -4.39 11.90
C PHE A 119 5.95 -5.47 11.36
N ILE A 120 6.85 -5.14 10.42
CA ILE A 120 7.78 -6.09 9.81
C ILE A 120 8.62 -6.81 10.87
N LYS A 121 9.21 -6.07 11.82
CA LYS A 121 10.01 -6.67 12.91
C LYS A 121 9.22 -7.74 13.68
N GLY A 122 7.96 -7.46 13.99
CA GLY A 122 7.10 -8.39 14.74
C GLY A 122 6.66 -9.63 13.94
N LEU A 123 6.69 -9.57 12.60
CA LEU A 123 6.41 -10.74 11.75
C LEU A 123 7.64 -11.60 11.48
N LEU A 124 8.84 -11.00 11.49
CA LEU A 124 10.11 -11.69 11.30
C LEU A 124 10.58 -12.43 12.55
N ILE A 125 10.29 -11.90 13.73
CA ILE A 125 10.57 -12.57 15.00
C ILE A 125 9.51 -13.66 15.16
N ASP A 126 9.84 -14.87 14.72
CA ASP A 126 9.08 -16.06 15.09
C ASP A 126 9.25 -16.30 16.59
N ASN A 127 8.24 -15.90 17.38
CA ASN A 127 8.05 -16.52 18.67
C ASN A 127 7.77 -18.00 18.41
N CYS A 128 8.82 -18.82 18.56
CA CYS A 128 8.81 -20.27 18.58
C CYS A 128 8.04 -20.75 19.83
N GLU A 129 6.74 -20.44 19.92
CA GLU A 129 5.89 -20.84 21.05
C GLU A 129 4.84 -21.90 20.65
N ARG A 130 4.86 -22.37 19.39
CA ARG A 130 4.09 -23.54 18.92
C ARG A 130 4.87 -24.29 17.84
N CYS A 131 5.87 -25.05 18.24
CA CYS A 131 6.30 -26.26 17.55
C CYS A 131 5.74 -27.46 18.32
#